data_AF-A0A7C7RH38-F1
#
_entry.id   AF-A0A7C7RH38-F1
#
_cell.length_a   1.000
_cell.length_b   1.000
_cell.length_c   1.000
_cell.angle_alpha   90.00
_cell.angle_beta   90.00
_cell.angle_gamma   90.00
#
_symmetry.space_group_name_H-M   'P 1'
#
loop_
_entity.id
_entity.type
_entity.pdbx_description
1 polymer ?
#
loop_
_entity_poly.entity_id
_entity_poly.type
_entity_poly.pdbx_seq_one_letter_code
_entity_poly.pdbx_strand_id
1 'polypeptide(L)'
;MRARKTYQKTLFSVTVRHEIGKELEVISSILDDNPDILDCVFADLTGSQRNDTGRKGLNAEQVLRICVLKQYRSLSYNELAFHLEDSQVFRAFARLDMGQYPCSSTLQENIKSV
;
A
#
# COMPACT_ATOMS: atom_id res chain seq x y z
N MET A 1 -13.87 1.37 9.03
CA MET A 1 -13.45 2.77 8.80
C MET A 1 -12.29 2.82 7.82
N ARG A 2 -12.38 3.66 6.78
CA ARG A 2 -11.33 3.83 5.76
C ARG A 2 -10.69 5.22 5.85
N ALA A 3 -9.36 5.28 5.85
CA ALA A 3 -8.61 6.54 5.81
C ALA A 3 -7.99 6.73 4.42
N ARG A 4 -7.76 7.99 4.02
CA ARG A 4 -7.08 8.32 2.75
C ARG A 4 -5.58 8.01 2.82
N LYS A 5 -4.89 8.51 3.84
CA LYS A 5 -3.46 8.31 4.07
C LYS A 5 -3.09 8.38 5.55
N THR A 6 -1.88 7.94 5.90
CA THR A 6 -1.29 8.17 7.21
C THR A 6 -0.40 9.41 7.14
N TYR A 7 -0.70 10.44 7.95
CA TYR A 7 0.07 11.70 7.94
C TYR A 7 1.42 11.58 8.63
N GLN A 8 1.50 10.72 9.65
CA GLN A 8 2.76 10.40 10.31
C GLN A 8 3.53 9.41 9.46
N LYS A 9 4.71 9.81 8.99
CA LYS A 9 5.60 8.90 8.26
C LYS A 9 6.12 7.83 9.21
N THR A 10 6.14 6.59 8.73
CA THR A 10 6.73 5.47 9.46
C THR A 10 8.24 5.71 9.63
N LEU A 11 8.81 5.26 10.75
CA LEU A 11 10.26 5.33 11.00
C LEU A 11 11.07 4.47 10.02
N PHE A 12 10.41 3.52 9.33
CA PHE A 12 11.02 2.70 8.30
C PHE A 12 11.14 3.52 7.01
N SER A 13 12.37 3.79 6.59
CA SER A 13 12.69 4.35 5.27
C SER A 13 13.08 3.23 4.33
N VAL A 14 12.88 3.45 3.03
CA VAL A 14 13.41 2.56 1.99
C VAL A 14 14.92 2.62 2.08
N THR A 15 15.55 1.56 2.59
CA THR A 15 17.01 1.50 2.67
C THR A 15 17.60 1.39 1.26
N VAL A 16 18.19 2.49 0.77
CA VAL A 16 18.65 2.72 -0.62
C VAL A 16 19.94 1.97 -1.01
N ARG A 17 20.20 0.80 -0.41
CA ARG A 17 21.43 0.03 -0.70
C ARG A 17 21.34 -0.80 -1.97
N HIS A 18 20.13 -1.20 -2.36
CA HIS A 18 19.88 -2.09 -3.50
C HIS A 18 19.19 -1.33 -4.64
N GLU A 19 19.46 -1.73 -5.88
CA GLU A 19 18.86 -1.13 -7.10
C GLU A 19 17.33 -1.10 -7.03
N ILE A 20 16.73 -2.20 -6.56
CA ILE A 20 15.29 -2.30 -6.32
C ILE A 20 14.78 -1.21 -5.38
N GLY A 21 15.54 -0.91 -4.31
CA GLY A 21 15.20 0.14 -3.37
C GLY A 21 15.22 1.53 -4.02
N LYS A 22 16.20 1.80 -4.89
CA LYS A 22 16.28 3.04 -5.66
C LYS A 22 15.10 3.20 -6.62
N GLU A 23 14.74 2.13 -7.34
CA GLU A 23 13.57 2.14 -8.23
C GLU A 23 12.28 2.42 -7.45
N LEU A 24 12.09 1.75 -6.32
CA LEU A 24 10.93 1.97 -5.46
C LEU A 24 10.90 3.37 -4.83
N GLU A 25 12.05 3.97 -4.55
CA GLU A 25 12.14 5.36 -4.08
C GLU A 25 11.66 6.34 -5.16
N VAL A 26 12.10 6.16 -6.41
CA VAL A 26 11.64 6.96 -7.55
C VAL A 26 10.13 6.80 -7.77
N ILE A 27 9.65 5.55 -7.79
CA ILE A 27 8.20 5.28 -7.91
C ILE A 27 7.45 5.92 -6.74
N SER A 28 7.99 5.84 -5.52
CA SER A 28 7.36 6.47 -4.35
C SER A 28 7.25 7.98 -4.50
N SER A 29 8.28 8.64 -5.03
CA SER A 29 8.24 10.09 -5.30
C SER A 29 7.17 10.43 -6.33
N ILE A 30 7.10 9.67 -7.42
CA ILE A 30 6.06 9.85 -8.45
C ILE A 30 4.66 9.73 -7.82
N LEU A 31 4.42 8.73 -6.98
CA LEU A 31 3.13 8.58 -6.29
C LEU A 31 2.84 9.73 -5.31
N ASP A 32 3.86 10.23 -4.62
CA ASP A 32 3.72 11.37 -3.69
C ASP A 32 3.41 12.68 -4.43
N ASP A 33 3.96 12.87 -5.63
CA ASP A 33 3.77 14.05 -6.48
C ASP A 33 2.44 14.04 -7.25
N ASN A 34 1.71 12.92 -7.27
CA ASN A 34 0.45 12.75 -7.98
C ASN A 34 -0.71 12.36 -7.03
N PRO A 35 -1.12 13.26 -6.11
CA PRO A 35 -2.12 12.98 -5.08
C PRO A 35 -3.54 12.74 -5.63
N ASP A 36 -3.82 13.15 -6.87
CA ASP A 36 -5.13 12.95 -7.51
C ASP A 36 -5.41 11.46 -7.77
N ILE A 37 -4.37 10.66 -8.05
CA ILE A 37 -4.50 9.21 -8.21
C ILE A 37 -5.02 8.59 -6.91
N LEU A 38 -4.55 9.10 -5.77
CA LEU A 38 -5.00 8.65 -4.46
C LEU A 38 -6.47 8.97 -4.21
N ASP A 39 -7.01 10.06 -4.77
CA ASP A 39 -8.43 10.38 -4.66
C ASP A 39 -9.30 9.38 -5.44
N CYS A 40 -8.87 8.95 -6.62
CA CYS A 40 -9.54 7.88 -7.37
C CYS A 40 -9.57 6.57 -6.57
N VAL A 41 -8.41 6.13 -6.05
CA VAL A 41 -8.31 4.91 -5.23
C VAL A 41 -9.17 5.02 -3.97
N PHE A 42 -9.20 6.19 -3.34
CA PHE A 42 -10.04 6.41 -2.17
C PHE A 42 -11.53 6.30 -2.53
N ALA A 43 -11.97 6.89 -3.65
CA ALA A 43 -13.35 6.75 -4.13
C ALA A 43 -13.74 5.30 -4.41
N ASP A 44 -12.87 4.54 -5.08
CA ASP A 44 -13.05 3.12 -5.38
C ASP A 44 -13.20 2.27 -4.10
N LEU A 45 -12.34 2.53 -3.10
CA LEU A 45 -12.36 1.82 -1.82
C LEU A 45 -13.52 2.20 -0.91
N THR A 46 -14.11 3.39 -1.10
CA THR A 46 -15.18 3.91 -0.25
C THR A 46 -16.56 3.69 -0.82
N GLY A 47 -16.70 3.67 -2.16
CA GLY A 47 -17.88 3.24 -2.92
C GLY A 47 -19.24 3.49 -2.24
N SER A 48 -20.16 2.53 -2.37
CA SER A 48 -21.52 2.59 -1.78
C SER A 48 -21.60 2.15 -0.32
N GLN A 49 -20.45 1.90 0.34
CA GLN A 49 -20.38 1.32 1.68
C GLN A 49 -20.27 2.41 2.75
N ARG A 50 -20.84 2.17 3.94
CA ARG A 50 -20.65 3.07 5.08
C ARG A 50 -19.20 2.98 5.59
N ASN A 51 -18.47 4.08 5.47
CA ASN A 51 -17.04 4.14 5.82
C ASN A 51 -16.75 4.66 7.25
N ASP A 52 -17.80 4.97 8.00
CA ASP A 52 -17.76 5.61 9.32
C ASP A 52 -17.72 4.62 10.50
N THR A 53 -17.98 3.33 10.26
CA THR A 53 -18.05 2.29 11.30
C THR A 53 -17.08 1.12 11.05
N GLY A 54 -16.82 0.31 12.07
CA GLY A 54 -15.98 -0.90 11.98
C GLY A 54 -14.46 -0.68 12.10
N ARG A 55 -13.70 -1.78 12.01
CA ARG A 55 -12.23 -1.79 12.15
C ARG A 55 -11.55 -0.88 11.11
N LYS A 56 -10.41 -0.30 11.48
CA LYS A 56 -9.53 0.42 10.53
C LYS A 56 -8.86 -0.61 9.61
N GLY A 57 -9.22 -0.57 8.33
CA GLY A 57 -8.57 -1.37 7.28
C GLY A 57 -7.30 -0.67 6.76
N LEU A 58 -6.73 -1.21 5.68
CA LEU A 58 -5.67 -0.52 4.94
C LEU A 58 -6.18 0.84 4.45
N ASN A 59 -5.35 1.87 4.52
CA ASN A 59 -5.72 3.17 3.94
C ASN A 59 -5.55 3.16 2.41
N ALA A 60 -6.12 4.14 1.71
CA ALA A 60 -6.07 4.17 0.23
C ALA A 60 -4.65 4.23 -0.32
N GLU A 61 -3.76 4.95 0.36
CA GLU A 61 -2.36 5.05 -0.02
C GLU A 61 -1.63 3.70 0.08
N GLN A 62 -1.88 2.96 1.16
CA GLN A 62 -1.33 1.62 1.35
C GLN A 62 -1.82 0.69 0.24
N VAL A 63 -3.11 0.73 -0.10
CA VAL A 63 -3.66 -0.10 -1.18
C VAL A 63 -3.05 0.27 -2.53
N LEU A 64 -2.94 1.55 -2.87
CA LEU A 64 -2.29 2.02 -4.10
C LEU A 64 -0.85 1.52 -4.21
N ARG A 65 -0.05 1.73 -3.16
CA ARG A 65 1.37 1.32 -3.14
C ARG A 65 1.50 -0.20 -3.22
N ILE A 66 0.65 -0.96 -2.54
CA ILE A 66 0.66 -2.42 -2.62
C ILE A 66 0.23 -2.90 -4.02
N CYS A 67 -0.75 -2.24 -4.65
CA CYS A 67 -1.15 -2.52 -6.02
C CYS A 67 0.02 -2.32 -6.99
N VAL A 68 0.76 -1.21 -6.85
CA VAL A 68 1.97 -0.94 -7.63
C VAL A 68 3.03 -2.02 -7.43
N LEU A 69 3.32 -2.45 -6.19
CA LEU A 69 4.24 -3.56 -5.94
C LEU A 69 3.82 -4.85 -6.65
N LYS A 70 2.52 -5.16 -6.57
CA LYS A 70 1.95 -6.34 -7.22
C LYS A 70 2.19 -6.31 -8.73
N GLN A 71 1.97 -5.17 -9.39
CA GLN A 71 2.16 -5.02 -10.83
C GLN A 71 3.64 -4.97 -11.23
N TYR A 72 4.44 -4.18 -10.51
CA TYR A 72 5.87 -3.99 -10.77
C TYR A 72 6.66 -5.31 -10.75
N ARG A 73 6.24 -6.27 -9.90
CA ARG A 73 6.89 -7.60 -9.80
C ARG A 73 6.04 -8.76 -10.29
N SER A 74 4.86 -8.50 -10.88
CA SER A 74 3.92 -9.52 -11.34
C SER A 74 3.59 -10.58 -10.28
N LEU A 75 3.46 -10.16 -9.01
CA LEU A 75 3.28 -11.08 -7.88
C LEU A 75 1.85 -11.62 -7.81
N SER A 76 1.72 -12.89 -7.42
CA SER A 76 0.49 -13.43 -6.88
C SER A 76 0.17 -12.80 -5.51
N TYR A 77 -1.08 -12.93 -5.04
CA TYR A 77 -1.45 -12.39 -3.73
C TYR A 77 -0.74 -13.09 -2.56
N ASN A 78 -0.36 -14.37 -2.73
CA ASN A 78 0.39 -15.11 -1.72
C ASN A 78 1.85 -14.63 -1.65
N GLU A 79 2.51 -14.47 -2.79
CA GLU A 79 3.88 -13.91 -2.84
C GLU A 79 3.91 -12.47 -2.34
N LEU A 80 2.90 -11.68 -2.68
CA LEU A 80 2.79 -10.31 -2.20
C LEU A 80 2.66 -10.24 -0.67
N ALA A 81 1.82 -11.09 -0.07
CA ALA A 81 1.69 -11.18 1.38
C ALA A 81 3.02 -11.60 2.03
N PHE A 82 3.68 -12.62 1.48
CA PHE A 82 4.99 -13.09 1.94
C PHE A 82 6.05 -11.98 1.91
N HIS A 83 6.17 -11.25 0.80
CA HIS A 83 7.16 -10.17 0.70
C HIS A 83 6.84 -8.96 1.59
N LEU A 84 5.56 -8.63 1.82
CA LEU A 84 5.18 -7.57 2.76
C LEU A 84 5.43 -7.97 4.23
N GLU A 85 5.57 -9.25 4.52
CA GLU A 85 5.96 -9.74 5.84
C GLU A 85 7.49 -9.73 6.01
N ASP A 86 8.23 -10.22 5.02
CA ASP A 86 9.67 -10.47 5.11
C ASP A 86 10.55 -9.25 4.74
N SER A 87 10.12 -8.42 3.80
CA SER A 87 10.94 -7.32 3.25
C SER A 87 10.63 -5.96 3.87
N GLN A 88 11.60 -5.41 4.60
CA GLN A 88 11.51 -4.04 5.13
C GLN A 88 11.36 -2.99 4.01
N VAL A 89 12.00 -3.20 2.86
CA VAL A 89 11.91 -2.30 1.70
C VAL A 89 10.48 -2.25 1.16
N PHE A 90 9.83 -3.40 1.05
CA PHE A 90 8.44 -3.47 0.55
C PHE A 90 7.47 -2.88 1.57
N ARG A 91 7.66 -3.16 2.87
CA ARG A 91 6.86 -2.54 3.93
C ARG A 91 6.99 -1.02 3.96
N ALA A 92 8.22 -0.51 3.83
CA ALA A 92 8.48 0.92 3.79
C ALA A 92 7.83 1.57 2.56
N PHE A 93 8.00 0.98 1.37
CA PHE A 93 7.35 1.46 0.15
C PHE A 93 5.82 1.46 0.25
N ALA A 94 5.24 0.42 0.84
CA ALA A 94 3.81 0.27 1.07
C ALA A 94 3.26 1.15 2.21
N ARG A 95 4.14 1.83 2.98
CA ARG A 95 3.78 2.63 4.17
C ARG A 95 2.94 1.84 5.18
N LEU A 96 3.29 0.58 5.40
CA LEU A 96 2.65 -0.27 6.40
C LEU A 96 3.17 0.07 7.80
N ASP A 97 2.24 0.32 8.73
CA ASP A 97 2.56 0.56 10.13
C ASP A 97 3.05 -0.72 10.82
N MET A 98 3.71 -0.57 11.96
CA MET A 98 4.11 -1.71 12.79
C MET A 98 2.87 -2.51 13.19
N GLY A 99 2.93 -3.84 13.05
CA GLY A 99 1.78 -4.71 13.35
C GLY A 99 0.78 -4.91 12.21
N GLN A 100 0.92 -4.20 11.08
CA GLN A 100 0.10 -4.46 9.90
C GLN A 100 0.72 -5.56 9.03
N TYR A 101 0.08 -6.73 8.99
CA TYR A 101 0.47 -7.89 8.18
C TYR A 101 -0.76 -8.41 7.42
N PRO A 102 -1.13 -7.76 6.29
CA PRO A 102 -2.32 -8.16 5.54
C PRO A 102 -2.10 -9.52 4.86
N CYS A 103 -3.03 -10.45 5.07
CA CYS A 103 -3.00 -11.74 4.39
C CYS A 103 -3.46 -11.61 2.92
N SER A 104 -3.22 -12.66 2.13
CA SER A 104 -3.48 -12.66 0.69
C SER A 104 -4.94 -12.35 0.33
N SER A 105 -5.92 -12.83 1.09
CA SER A 105 -7.34 -12.53 0.87
C SER A 105 -7.67 -11.06 1.13
N THR A 106 -7.13 -10.46 2.20
CA THR A 106 -7.27 -9.02 2.47
C THR A 106 -6.64 -8.20 1.34
N LEU A 107 -5.47 -8.59 0.86
CA LEU A 107 -4.82 -7.90 -0.27
C LEU A 107 -5.67 -7.99 -1.53
N GLN A 108 -6.19 -9.18 -1.85
CA GLN A 108 -7.04 -9.39 -3.02
C GLN A 108 -8.35 -8.60 -2.96
N GLU A 109 -9.01 -8.58 -1.81
CA GLU A 109 -10.25 -7.83 -1.60
C GLU A 109 -10.04 -6.33 -1.88
N ASN A 110 -8.96 -5.75 -1.35
CA ASN A 110 -8.68 -4.32 -1.49
C ASN A 110 -8.14 -3.94 -2.86
N ILE A 111 -7.38 -4.81 -3.53
CA ILE A 111 -6.80 -4.51 -4.83
C ILE A 111 -7.82 -4.70 -5.95
N LYS A 112 -8.79 -5.63 -5.82
CA LYS A 112 -9.82 -5.85 -6.84
C LYS A 112 -10.83 -4.72 -6.96
N SER A 113 -11.00 -3.92 -5.90
CA SER A 113 -11.93 -2.80 -5.90
C SER A 113 -11.40 -1.57 -6.63
N VAL A 114 -10.09 -1.53 -6.89
CA VAL A 114 -9.33 -0.45 -7.55
C VAL A 114 -9.01 -0.89 -8.98
#